data_AF-A0A1I7CB95-F1
#
_entry.id   AF-A0A1I7CB95-F1
#
_cell.length_a   1.000
_cell.length_b   1.000
_cell.length_c   1.000
_cell.angle_alpha   90.00
_cell.angle_beta   90.00
_cell.angle_gamma   90.00
#
_symmetry.space_group_name_H-M   'P 1'
#
loop_
_entity.id
_entity.type
_entity.pdbx_description
1 polymer ?
#
loop_
_entity_poly.entity_id
_entity_poly.type
_entity_poly.pdbx_seq_one_letter_code
_entity_poly.pdbx_strand_id
1 'polypeptide(L)' 'MDVPIITFEEIIKLNGHDWDRAYAVLTYHLEKGNIKKEVMENGMVVYHNSARVKEFTLTHDKPIEPDPVKKVVMRPRRK' A
#
# COMPACT_ATOMS: atom_id res chain seq x y z
N MET A 1 -20.26 7.47 -6.11
CA MET A 1 -19.12 8.10 -6.82
C MET A 1 -18.12 7.00 -7.07
N ASP A 2 -17.89 6.63 -8.32
CA ASP A 2 -16.89 5.63 -8.72
C ASP A 2 -15.53 5.98 -8.14
N VAL A 3 -15.11 5.24 -7.13
CA VAL A 3 -13.76 5.33 -6.58
C VAL A 3 -12.86 4.59 -7.57
N PRO A 4 -11.78 5.21 -8.08
CA PRO A 4 -10.91 4.54 -9.02
C PRO A 4 -10.37 3.24 -8.41
N ILE A 5 -10.67 2.13 -9.08
CA ILE A 5 -10.17 0.80 -8.74
C ILE A 5 -8.79 0.71 -9.33
N ILE A 6 -7.82 0.38 -8.48
CA ILE A 6 -6.44 0.11 -8.88
C ILE A 6 -6.20 -1.38 -8.69
N THR A 7 -5.58 -1.99 -9.68
CA THR A 7 -5.14 -3.38 -9.61
C THR A 7 -3.66 -3.45 -9.25
N PHE A 8 -3.23 -4.56 -8.65
CA PHE A 8 -1.81 -4.76 -8.37
C PHE A 8 -0.97 -4.77 -9.66
N GLU A 9 -1.54 -5.25 -10.77
CA GLU A 9 -0.90 -5.23 -12.09
C GLU A 9 -0.59 -3.82 -12.59
N GLU A 10 -1.48 -2.84 -12.34
CA GLU A 10 -1.22 -1.44 -12.68
C GLU A 10 -0.09 -0.86 -11.85
N ILE A 11 -0.02 -1.19 -10.55
CA ILE A 11 1.08 -0.77 -9.67
C ILE A 11 2.40 -1.39 -10.15
N ILE A 12 2.40 -2.66 -10.58
CA ILE A 12 3.57 -3.31 -11.17
C ILE A 12 4.02 -2.59 -12.45
N LYS A 13 3.10 -2.26 -13.36
CA LYS A 13 3.41 -1.51 -14.59
C LYS A 13 4.03 -0.15 -14.29
N LEU A 14 3.47 0.57 -13.31
CA LEU A 14 3.99 1.87 -12.88
C LEU A 14 5.39 1.79 -12.26
N ASN A 15 5.73 0.65 -11.63
CA ASN A 15 7.04 0.43 -11.01
C ASN A 15 8.02 -0.32 -11.92
N GLY A 16 7.83 -0.27 -13.25
CA GLY A 16 8.76 -0.85 -14.21
C GLY A 16 8.81 -2.38 -14.17
N HIS A 17 7.69 -3.02 -13.85
CA HIS A 17 7.56 -4.46 -13.68
C HIS A 17 8.36 -5.08 -12.51
N ASP A 18 8.91 -4.23 -11.62
CA ASP A 18 9.57 -4.67 -10.40
C ASP A 18 8.53 -5.04 -9.33
N TRP A 19 8.41 -6.34 -9.05
CA TRP A 19 7.46 -6.89 -8.10
C TRP A 19 7.72 -6.45 -6.66
N ASP A 20 9.00 -6.43 -6.24
CA ASP A 20 9.38 -6.06 -4.88
C ASP A 20 9.07 -4.59 -4.61
N ARG A 21 9.36 -3.71 -5.58
CA ARG A 21 9.02 -2.29 -5.49
C ARG A 21 7.51 -2.05 -5.49
N ALA A 22 6.78 -2.70 -6.39
CA ALA A 22 5.33 -2.59 -6.46
C ALA A 22 4.67 -3.04 -5.15
N TYR A 23 5.17 -4.12 -4.55
CA TYR A 23 4.69 -4.61 -3.27
C TYR A 23 4.99 -3.62 -2.15
N ALA A 24 6.20 -3.06 -2.07
CA ALA A 24 6.57 -2.07 -1.05
C ALA A 24 5.68 -0.81 -1.12
N VAL A 25 5.43 -0.28 -2.33
CA VAL A 25 4.52 0.84 -2.56
C VAL A 25 3.10 0.48 -2.09
N LEU A 26 2.60 -0.69 -2.51
CA LEU A 26 1.25 -1.13 -2.14
C LEU A 26 1.11 -1.23 -0.62
N THR A 27 2.04 -1.89 0.07
CA THR A 27 2.01 -2.05 1.52
C THR A 27 2.04 -0.71 2.23
N TYR A 28 2.90 0.21 1.80
CA TYR A 28 2.96 1.56 2.37
C TYR A 28 1.62 2.30 2.29
N HIS A 29 0.96 2.26 1.13
CA HIS A 29 -0.33 2.92 0.94
C HIS A 29 -1.49 2.23 1.66
N LEU A 30 -1.42 0.90 1.84
CA LEU A 30 -2.35 0.15 2.69
C LEU A 30 -2.21 0.56 4.16
N GLU A 31 -0.97 0.63 4.68
CA GLU A 31 -0.70 1.02 6.07
C GLU A 31 -1.10 2.47 6.36
N LYS A 32 -0.89 3.38 5.41
CA LYS A 32 -1.33 4.78 5.53
C LYS A 32 -2.85 4.95 5.39
N GLY A 33 -3.60 3.91 5.03
CA GLY A 33 -5.05 3.99 4.80
C GLY A 33 -5.43 4.78 3.53
N ASN A 34 -4.46 5.02 2.65
CA ASN A 34 -4.66 5.73 1.39
C ASN A 34 -5.39 4.86 0.37
N ILE A 35 -5.10 3.57 0.39
CA ILE A 35 -5.69 2.52 -0.43
C ILE A 35 -6.38 1.52 0.48
N LYS A 36 -7.54 1.02 0.07
CA LYS A 36 -8.26 -0.06 0.75
C LYS A 36 -8.19 -1.33 -0.07
N LYS A 37 -7.76 -2.42 0.56
CA LYS A 37 -7.87 -3.76 -0.03
C LYS A 37 -9.31 -4.25 0.13
N GLU A 38 -9.92 -4.65 -0.97
CA GLU A 38 -11.21 -5.33 -1.00
C GLU A 38 -11.01 -6.68 -1.68
N VAL A 39 -11.58 -7.73 -1.08
CA VAL A 39 -11.55 -9.08 -1.63
C VAL A 39 -12.95 -9.37 -2.11
N MET A 40 -13.11 -9.45 -3.43
CA MET A 40 -14.38 -9.79 -4.07
C MET A 40 -14.75 -11.25 -3.79
N GLU A 41 -16.04 -11.59 -3.90
CA GLU A 41 -16.56 -12.95 -3.65
C GLU A 41 -15.94 -14.02 -4.55
N ASN A 42 -15.41 -13.63 -5.73
CA ASN A 42 -14.71 -14.52 -6.66
C ASN A 42 -13.22 -14.75 -6.30
N GLY A 43 -12.75 -14.25 -5.15
CA GLY A 43 -11.36 -14.32 -4.72
C GLY A 43 -10.44 -13.29 -5.38
N MET A 44 -10.99 -12.38 -6.22
CA MET A 44 -10.21 -11.31 -6.82
C MET A 44 -9.92 -10.24 -5.77
N VAL A 45 -8.65 -9.85 -5.66
CA VAL A 45 -8.22 -8.76 -4.79
C VAL A 45 -8.18 -7.48 -5.61
N VAL A 46 -8.97 -6.49 -5.21
CA VAL A 46 -9.00 -5.16 -5.79
C VAL A 46 -8.58 -4.13 -4.75
N TYR A 47 -7.95 -3.05 -5.21
CA TYR A 47 -7.45 -1.99 -4.34
C TYR A 47 -8.18 -0.69 -4.67
N HIS A 48 -8.99 -0.21 -3.72
CA HIS A 48 -9.74 1.02 -3.89
C HIS A 48 -8.90 2.21 -3.46
N ASN A 49 -8.76 3.18 -4.35
CA ASN A 49 -8.06 4.41 -4.06
C ASN A 49 -8.96 5.41 -3.31
N SER A 50 -9.16 5.16 -2.01
CA SER A 50 -10.03 5.99 -1.17
C SER A 50 -9.56 7.44 -1.04
N ALA A 51 -8.25 7.69 -1.12
CA ALA A 51 -7.68 9.02 -0.96
C ALA A 51 -7.46 9.79 -2.28
N ARG A 52 -7.90 9.24 -3.43
CA ARG A 52 -7.61 9.80 -4.78
C ARG A 52 -6.12 10.08 -4.99
N VAL A 53 -5.29 9.19 -4.49
CA VAL A 53 -3.84 9.17 -4.66
C VAL A 53 -3.54 9.21 -6.15
N LYS A 54 -2.81 10.22 -6.61
CA LYS A 54 -2.47 10.37 -8.03
C LYS A 54 -1.48 9.28 -8.45
N GLU A 55 -1.43 8.94 -9.73
CA GLU A 55 -0.58 7.87 -10.26
C GLU A 55 0.91 8.06 -9.90
N PHE A 56 1.40 9.30 -9.87
CA PHE A 56 2.78 9.62 -9.46
C PHE A 56 3.13 9.28 -8.01
N THR A 57 2.14 9.07 -7.15
CA THR A 57 2.36 8.65 -5.76
C THR A 57 2.46 7.14 -5.63
N LEU A 58 2.07 6.39 -6.67
CA LEU A 58 2.14 4.93 -6.75
C LEU A 58 3.43 4.45 -7.43
N THR A 59 4.36 5.36 -7.71
CA THR A 59 5.70 5.06 -8.22
C THR A 59 6.73 5.20 -7.10
N HIS A 60 7.62 4.22 -6.95
CA HIS A 60 8.68 4.14 -5.94
C HIS A 60 9.82 5.17 -6.13
N ASP A 61 9.60 6.23 -6.92
CA ASP A 61 10.59 7.27 -7.23
C ASP A 61 10.89 8.18 -6.03
N LYS A 62 9.98 8.26 -5.05
CA LYS A 62 10.26 8.88 -3.76
C LYS A 62 10.80 7.83 -2.79
N PRO A 63 11.82 8.15 -1.97
CA PRO A 63 12.24 7.27 -0.90
C PRO A 63 11.05 7.05 0.03
N ILE A 64 10.48 5.85 -0.04
CA ILE A 64 9.54 5.37 0.95
C ILE A 64 10.40 5.18 2.18
N GLU A 65 10.48 6.21 3.03
CA GLU A 65 11.07 6.04 4.35
C GLU A 65 10.24 4.97 5.06
N PRO A 66 10.81 3.78 5.33
CA PRO A 66 10.10 2.79 6.12
C PRO A 66 9.80 3.45 7.46
N ASP A 67 8.52 3.51 7.83
CA ASP A 67 8.12 3.93 9.17
C ASP A 67 8.96 3.08 10.14
N PRO A 68 9.73 3.69 11.06
CA PRO A 68 10.62 2.94 11.92
C PRO A 68 9.76 1.95 12.67
N VAL A 69 9.96 0.66 12.35
CA VAL A 69 9.25 -0.49 12.92
C VAL A 69 8.96 -0.15 14.38
N LYS A 70 7.68 0.05 14.71
CA LYS A 70 7.24 0.23 16.10
C LYS A 70 7.62 -1.03 16.85
N LYS A 71 8.87 -1.10 17.33
CA LYS A 71 9.28 -2.05 18.34
C LYS A 71 8.38 -1.75 19.52
N VAL A 72 7.38 -2.60 19.71
CA VAL A 72 6.60 -2.64 20.95
C VAL A 72 7.61 -3.01 22.03
N VAL A 73 8.24 -2.01 22.63
CA VAL A 73 9.08 -2.20 23.79
C VAL A 73 8.12 -2.53 24.92
N MET A 74 7.88 -3.83 25.16
CA MET A 74 7.26 -4.30 26.38
C MET A 74 8.07 -3.75 27.55
N ARG A 75 7.59 -2.67 28.17
CA ARG A 75 8.14 -2.20 29.43
C ARG A 75 7.74 -3.22 30.49
N PRO A 76 8.68 -3.89 31.17
CA PRO A 76 8.32 -4.76 32.29
C PRO A 76 7.67 -3.89 33.37
N ARG A 77 6.46 -4.27 33.80
CA ARG A 77 5.79 -3.65 34.94
C ARG A 77 6.66 -3.92 36.17
N ARG A 78 7.24 -2.89 36.78
CA ARG A 78 7.85 -3.01 38.11
C ARG A 78 6.72 -3.30 39.11
N LYS A 79 6.87 -4.40 39.85
CA LYS A 79 6.06 -4.73 41.02
C LYS A 79 6.33 -3.75 42.15
#